data_AF-A0A975BHH6-F1
#
_entry.id   AF-A0A975BHH6-F1
#
_cell.length_a   1.000
_cell.length_b   1.000
_cell.length_c   1.000
_cell.angle_alpha   90.00
_cell.angle_beta   90.00
_cell.angle_gamma   90.00
#
_symmetry.space_group_name_H-M   'P 1'
#
loop_
_entity.id
_entity.type
_entity.pdbx_description
1 polymer ?
#
loop_
_entity_poly.entity_id
_entity_poly.type
_entity_poly.pdbx_seq_one_letter_code
_entity_poly.pdbx_strand_id
1 'polypeptide(L)'
;MNTASVCEEFDQWLRGLEKKTATSKPVRSELFDIRQTEKSLRKKYDELRRHTAFLSSELSKANEELQQEVYKRKIAEKSLRKKEKELESQSDHLKELNTTLNVLLEKLEKDKHEIENNILSNVKELVAPYLERLKKSRLNNNQKAIVSVLESNLIHIVSPFIRNVSSKSLNFTPMEIQVANLVRQGRTNKEIANFLRLSVHTILTHRHNIRNKLGLKNKKINLRSQLISLTQH
;
A
#
# COMPACT_ATOMS: atom_id res chain seq x y z
N MET A 1 -1.18 51.52 -56.38
CA MET A 1 -0.71 52.90 -56.18
C MET A 1 -0.16 53.02 -54.76
N ASN A 2 1.11 53.40 -54.61
CA ASN A 2 1.72 53.63 -53.29
C ASN A 2 1.04 54.84 -52.63
N THR A 3 0.78 54.81 -51.32
CA THR A 3 0.15 55.93 -50.59
C THR A 3 0.91 57.25 -50.76
N ALA A 4 2.23 57.16 -51.00
CA ALA A 4 3.06 58.32 -51.33
C ALA A 4 2.68 59.00 -52.65
N SER A 5 2.32 58.22 -53.69
CA SER A 5 1.95 58.74 -55.03
C SER A 5 0.63 59.50 -55.01
N VAL A 6 -0.34 59.00 -54.23
CA VAL A 6 -1.66 59.64 -54.08
C VAL A 6 -1.55 60.95 -53.27
N CYS A 7 -0.69 60.99 -52.24
CA CYS A 7 -0.40 62.22 -51.52
C CYS A 7 0.28 63.28 -52.41
N GLU A 8 1.21 62.86 -53.27
CA GLU A 8 1.97 63.78 -54.12
C GLU A 8 1.11 64.40 -55.22
N GLU A 9 0.19 63.63 -55.80
CA GLU A 9 -0.85 64.09 -56.73
C GLU A 9 -1.83 65.06 -56.05
N PHE A 10 -2.26 64.75 -54.82
CA PHE A 10 -3.14 65.61 -54.02
C PHE A 10 -2.45 66.94 -53.65
N ASP A 11 -1.18 66.91 -53.26
CA ASP A 11 -0.37 68.10 -52.99
C ASP A 11 -0.18 68.98 -54.24
N GLN A 12 -0.05 68.38 -55.43
CA GLN A 12 0.00 69.12 -56.69
C GLN A 12 -1.37 69.75 -57.02
N TRP A 13 -2.46 69.02 -56.84
CA TRP A 13 -3.82 69.50 -57.05
C TRP A 13 -4.17 70.68 -56.12
N LEU A 14 -3.85 70.58 -54.83
CA LEU A 14 -4.02 71.65 -53.85
C LEU A 14 -3.23 72.92 -54.21
N ARG A 15 -1.98 72.76 -54.67
CA ARG A 15 -1.16 73.90 -55.15
C ARG A 15 -1.76 74.56 -56.40
N GLY A 16 -2.41 73.80 -57.26
CA GLY A 16 -3.15 74.32 -58.42
C GLY A 16 -4.40 75.11 -58.04
N LEU A 17 -5.14 74.63 -57.02
CA LEU A 17 -6.32 75.30 -56.47
C LEU A 17 -6.00 76.63 -55.80
N GLU A 18 -4.94 76.69 -54.99
CA GLU A 18 -4.51 77.94 -54.32
C GLU A 18 -4.10 79.04 -55.30
N LYS A 19 -3.48 78.68 -56.42
CA LYS A 19 -3.16 79.65 -57.49
C LYS A 19 -4.43 80.22 -58.13
N LYS A 20 -5.52 79.44 -58.20
CA LYS A 20 -6.81 79.85 -58.77
C LYS A 20 -7.70 80.63 -57.79
N THR A 21 -7.55 80.43 -56.48
CA THR A 21 -8.37 81.07 -55.43
C THR A 21 -7.71 82.29 -54.77
N ALA A 22 -6.56 82.74 -55.27
CA ALA A 22 -5.72 83.80 -54.70
C ALA A 22 -6.38 85.18 -54.51
N THR A 23 -7.58 85.40 -55.05
CA THR A 23 -8.33 86.67 -54.99
C THR A 23 -9.38 86.73 -53.89
N SER A 24 -9.71 85.63 -53.19
CA SER A 24 -10.70 85.59 -52.10
C SER A 24 -10.06 85.26 -50.74
N LYS A 25 -9.98 86.27 -49.86
CA LYS A 25 -9.43 86.14 -48.49
C LYS A 25 -10.05 85.01 -47.64
N PRO A 26 -11.39 84.81 -47.57
CA PRO A 26 -11.97 83.75 -46.74
C PRO A 26 -11.56 82.34 -47.21
N VAL A 27 -11.54 82.11 -48.52
CA VAL A 27 -11.15 80.81 -49.12
C VAL A 27 -9.69 80.46 -48.82
N ARG A 28 -8.81 81.46 -48.75
CA ARG A 28 -7.38 81.25 -48.42
C ARG A 28 -7.17 80.85 -46.95
N SER A 29 -7.98 81.37 -46.03
CA SER A 29 -7.90 80.99 -44.60
C SER A 29 -8.36 79.55 -44.38
N GLU A 30 -9.49 79.18 -44.98
CA GLU A 30 -10.02 77.82 -44.90
C GLU A 30 -9.06 76.78 -45.51
N LEU A 31 -8.44 77.09 -46.65
CA LEU A 31 -7.41 76.23 -47.27
C LEU A 31 -6.18 76.05 -46.38
N PHE A 32 -5.79 77.07 -45.60
CA PHE A 32 -4.69 76.98 -44.65
C PHE A 32 -5.03 76.06 -43.46
N ASP A 33 -6.22 76.20 -42.90
CA ASP A 33 -6.70 75.37 -41.78
C ASP A 33 -6.86 73.90 -42.20
N ILE A 34 -7.38 73.64 -43.41
CA ILE A 34 -7.45 72.31 -44.00
C ILE A 34 -6.05 71.68 -44.11
N ARG A 35 -5.05 72.42 -44.57
CA ARG A 35 -3.67 71.91 -44.63
C ARG A 35 -3.07 71.59 -43.27
N GLN A 36 -3.31 72.43 -42.26
CA GLN A 36 -2.80 72.17 -40.91
C GLN A 36 -3.46 70.93 -40.30
N THR A 37 -4.77 70.77 -40.49
CA THR A 37 -5.51 69.59 -40.02
C THR A 37 -5.08 68.33 -40.75
N GLU A 38 -4.90 68.37 -42.06
CA GLU A 38 -4.36 67.26 -42.87
C GLU A 38 -2.95 66.85 -42.40
N LYS A 39 -2.06 67.83 -42.17
CA LYS A 39 -0.71 67.56 -41.65
C LYS A 39 -0.75 66.94 -40.25
N SER A 40 -1.68 67.36 -39.39
CA SER A 40 -1.88 66.80 -38.05
C SER A 40 -2.43 65.37 -38.12
N LEU A 41 -3.40 65.11 -38.99
CA LEU A 41 -3.97 63.78 -39.22
C LEU A 41 -2.92 62.82 -39.76
N ARG A 42 -2.08 63.28 -40.70
CA ARG A 42 -0.95 62.50 -41.25
C ARG A 42 0.04 62.07 -40.17
N LYS A 43 0.41 62.98 -39.27
CA LYS A 43 1.28 62.64 -38.13
C LYS A 43 0.66 61.55 -37.24
N LYS A 44 -0.63 61.70 -36.89
CA LYS A 44 -1.35 60.70 -36.09
C LYS A 44 -1.44 59.35 -36.81
N TYR A 45 -1.66 59.35 -38.12
CA TYR A 45 -1.71 58.14 -38.93
C TYR A 45 -0.34 57.43 -38.99
N ASP A 46 0.75 58.19 -39.15
CA ASP A 46 2.11 57.64 -39.11
C ASP A 46 2.48 57.07 -37.74
N GLU A 47 2.09 57.74 -36.65
CA GLU A 47 2.27 57.24 -35.28
C GLU A 47 1.51 55.94 -35.05
N LEU A 48 0.23 55.90 -35.44
CA LEU A 48 -0.59 54.69 -35.35
C LEU A 48 0.02 53.55 -36.18
N ARG A 49 0.47 53.83 -37.41
CA ARG A 49 1.12 52.84 -38.27
C ARG A 49 2.38 52.27 -37.63
N ARG A 50 3.25 53.11 -37.05
CA ARG A 50 4.44 52.64 -36.34
C ARG A 50 4.08 51.76 -35.15
N HIS A 51 3.08 52.17 -34.37
CA HIS A 51 2.62 51.38 -33.22
C HIS A 51 2.03 50.03 -33.65
N THR A 52 1.20 50.01 -34.70
CA THR A 52 0.66 48.76 -35.25
C THR A 52 1.74 47.83 -35.78
N ALA A 53 2.77 48.37 -36.46
CA ALA A 53 3.90 47.57 -36.93
C ALA A 53 4.74 47.00 -35.78
N PHE A 54 4.95 47.81 -34.73
CA PHE A 54 5.66 47.39 -33.52
C PHE A 54 4.93 46.24 -32.82
N LEU A 55 3.64 46.42 -32.51
CA LEU A 55 2.81 45.38 -31.89
C LEU A 55 2.71 44.13 -32.76
N SER A 56 2.60 44.27 -34.08
CA SER A 56 2.60 43.12 -34.99
C SER A 56 3.91 42.34 -34.92
N SER A 57 5.06 43.01 -34.76
CA SER A 57 6.36 42.35 -34.60
C SER A 57 6.48 41.65 -33.25
N GLU A 58 6.07 42.30 -32.16
CA GLU A 58 6.06 41.69 -30.83
C GLU A 58 5.13 40.46 -30.77
N LEU A 59 3.93 40.58 -31.33
CA LEU A 59 2.97 39.47 -31.39
C LEU A 59 3.53 38.29 -32.20
N SER A 60 4.22 38.56 -33.31
CA SER A 60 4.87 37.49 -34.10
C SER A 60 5.92 36.75 -33.29
N LYS A 61 6.79 37.48 -32.57
CA LYS A 61 7.83 36.88 -31.71
C LYS A 61 7.22 36.03 -30.59
N ALA A 62 6.23 36.58 -29.88
CA ALA A 62 5.55 35.87 -28.82
C ALA A 62 4.85 34.58 -29.33
N ASN A 63 4.28 34.63 -30.54
CA ASN A 63 3.64 33.48 -31.14
C ASN A 63 4.66 32.39 -31.54
N GLU A 64 5.83 32.77 -32.06
CA GLU A 64 6.91 31.83 -32.36
C GLU A 64 7.44 31.14 -31.09
N GLU A 65 7.67 31.89 -30.02
CA GLU A 65 8.09 31.36 -28.71
C GLU A 65 7.04 30.39 -28.15
N LEU A 66 5.76 30.77 -28.22
CA LEU A 66 4.66 29.92 -27.76
C LEU A 66 4.58 28.62 -28.55
N GLN A 67 4.77 28.66 -29.87
CA GLN A 67 4.80 27.46 -30.71
C GLN A 67 5.94 26.51 -30.33
N GLN A 68 7.13 27.05 -30.04
CA GLN A 68 8.26 26.25 -29.59
C GLN A 68 7.97 25.58 -28.24
N GLU A 69 7.37 26.32 -27.30
CA GLU A 69 7.02 25.79 -25.98
C GLU A 69 5.94 24.71 -26.07
N VAL A 70 4.90 24.93 -26.89
CA VAL A 70 3.87 23.91 -27.17
C VAL A 70 4.48 22.65 -27.76
N TYR A 71 5.44 22.79 -28.69
CA TYR A 71 6.13 21.64 -29.27
C TYR A 71 6.94 20.85 -28.23
N LYS A 72 7.72 21.54 -27.39
CA LYS A 72 8.49 20.92 -26.29
C LYS A 72 7.58 20.17 -25.32
N ARG A 73 6.48 20.80 -24.89
CA ARG A 73 5.48 20.18 -24.00
C ARG A 73 4.88 18.93 -24.61
N LYS A 74 4.54 18.95 -25.89
CA LYS A 74 3.95 17.78 -26.59
C LYS A 74 4.91 16.59 -26.64
N ILE A 75 6.22 16.82 -26.78
CA ILE A 75 7.22 15.75 -26.71
C ILE A 75 7.33 15.21 -25.28
N ALA A 76 7.43 16.10 -24.29
CA ALA A 76 7.52 15.73 -22.89
C ALA A 76 6.30 14.92 -22.43
N GLU A 77 5.10 15.34 -22.81
CA GLU A 77 3.84 14.65 -22.52
C GLU A 77 3.80 13.24 -23.12
N LYS A 78 4.25 13.08 -24.38
CA LYS A 78 4.36 11.74 -24.99
C LYS A 78 5.33 10.83 -24.24
N SER A 79 6.47 11.37 -23.81
CA SER A 79 7.47 10.63 -23.04
C SER A 79 6.92 10.20 -21.67
N LEU A 80 6.29 11.14 -20.95
CA LEU A 80 5.63 10.88 -19.67
C LEU A 80 4.55 9.81 -19.81
N ARG A 81 3.67 9.93 -20.80
CA ARG A 81 2.61 8.94 -21.04
C ARG A 81 3.16 7.53 -21.32
N LYS A 82 4.31 7.42 -21.99
CA LYS A 82 4.99 6.12 -22.17
C LYS A 82 5.49 5.56 -20.84
N LYS A 83 6.08 6.42 -20.00
CA LYS A 83 6.57 6.04 -18.67
C LYS A 83 5.46 5.69 -17.70
N GLU A 84 4.34 6.40 -17.74
CA GLU A 84 3.14 6.07 -16.95
C GLU A 84 2.63 4.68 -17.28
N LYS A 85 2.50 4.33 -18.57
CA LYS A 85 2.09 2.97 -18.98
C LYS A 85 3.07 1.89 -18.54
N GLU A 86 4.37 2.17 -18.61
CA GLU A 86 5.41 1.24 -18.16
C GLU A 86 5.32 1.01 -16.64
N LEU A 87 5.14 2.08 -15.86
CA LEU A 87 4.96 2.01 -14.41
C LEU A 87 3.66 1.30 -14.02
N GLU A 88 2.57 1.53 -14.75
CA GLU A 88 1.29 0.85 -14.53
C GLU A 88 1.43 -0.67 -14.74
N SER A 89 2.06 -1.08 -15.84
CA SER A 89 2.34 -2.50 -16.11
C SER A 89 3.26 -3.13 -15.06
N GLN A 90 4.29 -2.41 -14.60
CA GLN A 90 5.16 -2.87 -13.51
C GLN A 90 4.40 -3.00 -12.19
N SER A 91 3.51 -2.05 -11.88
CA SER A 91 2.68 -2.07 -10.68
C SER A 91 1.76 -3.30 -10.67
N ASP A 92 1.11 -3.59 -11.80
CA ASP A 92 0.23 -4.75 -11.91
C ASP A 92 0.99 -6.07 -11.81
N HIS A 93 2.17 -6.15 -12.43
CA HIS A 93 3.05 -7.32 -12.29
C HIS A 93 3.49 -7.54 -10.82
N LEU A 94 3.83 -6.46 -10.10
CA LEU A 94 4.18 -6.56 -8.68
C LEU A 94 2.99 -6.99 -7.80
N LYS A 95 1.77 -6.53 -8.12
CA LYS A 95 0.56 -7.01 -7.42
C LYS A 95 0.38 -8.51 -7.63
N GLU A 96 0.52 -8.99 -8.87
CA GLU A 96 0.41 -10.42 -9.20
C GLU A 96 1.47 -11.26 -8.46
N LEU A 97 2.73 -10.82 -8.45
CA LEU A 97 3.79 -11.49 -7.70
C LEU A 97 3.49 -11.53 -6.20
N ASN A 98 3.02 -10.44 -5.61
CA ASN A 98 2.63 -10.42 -4.20
C ASN A 98 1.48 -11.38 -3.90
N THR A 99 0.47 -11.46 -4.77
CA THR A 99 -0.61 -12.44 -4.61
C THR A 99 -0.09 -13.87 -4.68
N THR A 100 0.81 -14.16 -5.63
CA THR A 100 1.42 -15.48 -5.78
C THR A 100 2.25 -15.85 -4.55
N LEU A 101 3.04 -14.91 -4.02
CA LEU A 101 3.83 -15.10 -2.80
C LEU A 101 2.94 -15.39 -1.59
N ASN A 102 1.86 -14.65 -1.41
CA ASN A 102 0.93 -14.90 -0.30
C ASN A 102 0.31 -16.29 -0.38
N VAL A 103 -0.14 -16.71 -1.57
CA VAL A 103 -0.67 -18.06 -1.79
C VAL A 103 0.38 -19.14 -1.51
N LEU A 104 1.63 -18.92 -1.93
CA LEU A 104 2.74 -19.84 -1.65
C LEU A 104 3.04 -19.92 -0.14
N LEU A 105 3.01 -18.80 0.58
CA LEU A 105 3.22 -18.76 2.03
C LEU A 105 2.11 -19.53 2.76
N GLU A 106 0.85 -19.29 2.42
CA GLU A 106 -0.28 -20.05 3.00
C GLU A 106 -0.15 -21.55 2.73
N LYS A 107 0.28 -21.93 1.53
CA LYS A 107 0.53 -23.34 1.21
C LYS A 107 1.67 -23.93 2.04
N LEU A 108 2.79 -23.22 2.20
CA LEU A 108 3.91 -23.68 3.03
C LEU A 108 3.51 -23.84 4.50
N GLU A 109 2.69 -22.94 5.04
CA GLU A 109 2.17 -23.07 6.41
C GLU A 109 1.25 -24.29 6.55
N LYS A 110 0.38 -24.51 5.57
CA LYS A 110 -0.50 -25.69 5.54
C LYS A 110 0.28 -26.99 5.44
N ASP A 111 1.23 -27.08 4.50
CA ASP A 111 2.05 -28.27 4.29
C ASP A 111 2.90 -28.57 5.54
N LYS A 112 3.43 -27.53 6.20
CA LYS A 112 4.09 -27.67 7.49
C LYS A 112 3.14 -28.28 8.52
N HIS A 113 1.96 -27.71 8.72
CA HIS A 113 0.98 -28.24 9.69
C HIS A 113 0.56 -29.68 9.39
N GLU A 114 0.43 -30.05 8.12
CA GLU A 114 0.15 -31.43 7.70
C GLU A 114 1.26 -32.39 8.13
N ILE A 115 2.52 -32.03 7.87
CA ILE A 115 3.69 -32.83 8.29
C ILE A 115 3.74 -32.96 9.82
N GLU A 116 3.54 -31.86 10.56
CA GLU A 116 3.54 -31.88 12.03
C GLU A 116 2.46 -32.81 12.59
N ASN A 117 1.25 -32.75 12.04
CA ASN A 117 0.13 -33.61 12.44
C ASN A 117 0.38 -35.08 12.10
N ASN A 118 0.91 -35.37 10.92
CA ASN A 118 1.23 -36.73 10.49
C ASN A 118 2.28 -37.38 11.41
N ILE A 119 3.35 -36.65 11.74
CA ILE A 119 4.37 -37.13 12.69
C ILE A 119 3.75 -37.39 14.05
N LEU A 120 2.92 -36.48 14.57
CA LEU A 120 2.29 -36.63 15.87
C LEU A 120 1.32 -37.83 15.91
N SER A 121 0.54 -38.04 14.85
CA SER A 121 -0.37 -39.18 14.72
C SER A 121 0.42 -40.49 14.72
N ASN A 122 1.43 -40.59 13.86
CA ASN A 122 2.28 -41.78 13.76
C ASN A 122 2.91 -42.14 15.12
N VAL A 123 3.41 -41.14 15.86
CA VAL A 123 3.99 -41.40 17.18
C VAL A 123 2.92 -41.85 18.19
N LYS A 124 1.75 -41.20 18.23
CA LYS A 124 0.67 -41.56 19.17
C LYS A 124 0.02 -42.91 18.87
N GLU A 125 -0.09 -43.28 17.60
CA GLU A 125 -0.84 -44.45 17.14
C GLU A 125 0.06 -45.66 16.91
N LEU A 126 1.31 -45.45 16.48
CA LEU A 126 2.22 -46.54 16.11
C LEU A 126 3.37 -46.74 17.08
N VAL A 127 3.74 -45.75 17.91
CA VAL A 127 4.90 -45.87 18.84
C VAL A 127 4.45 -45.92 20.30
N ALA A 128 3.63 -44.96 20.72
CA ALA A 128 3.18 -44.82 22.11
C ALA A 128 2.48 -46.08 22.66
N PRO A 129 1.62 -46.81 21.92
CA PRO A 129 0.95 -48.00 22.46
C PRO A 129 1.95 -49.11 22.84
N TYR A 130 3.05 -49.24 22.10
CA TYR A 130 4.08 -50.24 22.39
C TYR A 130 4.96 -49.83 23.57
N LEU A 131 5.30 -48.54 23.70
CA LEU A 131 5.97 -48.02 24.89
C LEU A 131 5.14 -48.26 26.15
N GLU A 132 3.83 -48.00 26.09
CA GLU A 132 2.90 -48.25 27.20
C GLU A 132 2.77 -49.74 27.53
N ARG A 133 2.70 -50.62 26.51
CA ARG A 133 2.71 -52.07 26.73
C ARG A 133 4.03 -52.53 27.37
N LEU A 134 5.16 -51.99 26.92
CA LEU A 134 6.48 -52.35 27.45
C LEU A 134 6.62 -51.92 28.90
N LYS A 135 6.18 -50.71 29.26
CA LYS A 135 6.16 -50.21 30.64
C LYS A 135 5.34 -51.07 31.60
N LYS A 136 4.26 -51.69 31.12
CA LYS A 136 3.38 -52.57 31.91
C LYS A 136 3.93 -53.99 32.08
N SER A 137 5.00 -54.35 31.37
CA SER A 137 5.66 -55.65 31.49
C SER A 137 6.57 -55.73 32.72
N ARG A 138 7.07 -56.94 33.04
CA ARG A 138 8.00 -57.16 34.16
C ARG A 138 9.42 -56.71 33.79
N LEU A 139 9.64 -55.41 33.73
CA LEU A 139 10.96 -54.81 33.48
C LEU A 139 11.81 -54.75 34.77
N ASN A 140 13.10 -55.03 34.66
CA ASN A 140 14.07 -54.75 35.71
C ASN A 140 14.39 -53.25 35.81
N ASN A 141 15.14 -52.82 36.84
CA ASN A 141 15.39 -51.40 37.08
C ASN A 141 16.20 -50.73 35.95
N ASN A 142 17.19 -51.42 35.37
CA ASN A 142 17.98 -50.89 34.25
C ASN A 142 17.12 -50.72 33.00
N GLN A 143 16.26 -51.70 32.69
CA GLN A 143 15.32 -51.63 31.57
C GLN A 143 14.30 -50.50 31.75
N LYS A 144 13.76 -50.30 32.97
CA LYS A 144 12.86 -49.18 33.27
C LYS A 144 13.53 -47.82 33.04
N ALA A 145 14.80 -47.67 33.44
CA ALA A 145 15.56 -46.45 33.21
C ALA A 145 15.73 -46.18 31.70
N ILE A 146 16.10 -47.19 30.91
CA ILE A 146 16.23 -47.08 29.44
C ILE A 146 14.89 -46.67 28.80
N VAL A 147 13.79 -47.32 29.16
CA VAL A 147 12.45 -47.00 28.63
C VAL A 147 12.04 -45.57 28.97
N SER A 148 12.35 -45.10 30.18
CA SER A 148 12.09 -43.71 30.58
C SER A 148 12.89 -42.70 29.75
N VAL A 149 14.14 -43.02 29.41
CA VAL A 149 14.98 -42.16 28.54
C VAL A 149 14.43 -42.15 27.11
N LEU A 150 14.04 -43.31 26.57
CA LEU A 150 13.45 -43.40 25.23
C LEU A 150 12.16 -42.60 25.10
N GLU A 151 11.27 -42.70 26.09
CA GLU A 151 10.04 -41.91 26.13
C GLU A 151 10.34 -40.42 26.22
N SER A 152 11.26 -40.00 27.09
CA SER A 152 11.66 -38.60 27.23
C SER A 152 12.22 -38.04 25.93
N ASN A 153 13.09 -38.80 25.25
CA ASN A 153 13.65 -38.42 23.95
C ASN A 153 12.56 -38.32 22.88
N LEU A 154 11.62 -39.27 22.85
CA LEU A 154 10.50 -39.24 21.92
C LEU A 154 9.62 -38.00 22.14
N ILE A 155 9.27 -37.70 23.39
CA ILE A 155 8.54 -36.48 23.77
C ILE A 155 9.30 -35.24 23.35
N HIS A 156 10.63 -35.21 23.52
CA HIS A 156 11.45 -34.08 23.10
C HIS A 156 11.47 -33.91 21.57
N ILE A 157 11.55 -35.00 20.81
CA ILE A 157 11.49 -34.99 19.35
C ILE A 157 10.13 -34.51 18.84
N VAL A 158 9.03 -34.91 19.50
CA VAL A 158 7.69 -34.49 19.09
C VAL A 158 7.20 -33.17 19.72
N SER A 159 7.90 -32.66 20.74
CA SER A 159 7.56 -31.41 21.45
C SER A 159 7.35 -30.20 20.51
N PRO A 160 8.19 -29.98 19.49
CA PRO A 160 7.94 -28.93 18.50
C PRO A 160 6.58 -29.03 17.81
N PHE A 161 6.09 -30.25 17.57
CA PHE A 161 4.84 -30.55 16.87
C PHE A 161 3.62 -30.53 17.81
N ILE A 162 3.81 -30.78 19.11
CA ILE A 162 2.75 -30.70 20.13
C ILE A 162 2.29 -29.25 20.36
N ARG A 163 3.19 -28.27 20.15
CA ARG A 163 2.87 -26.85 20.36
C ARG A 163 1.75 -26.35 19.44
N ASN A 164 1.63 -26.87 18.23
CA ASN A 164 0.69 -26.34 17.22
C ASN A 164 -0.72 -26.95 17.25
N VAL A 165 -0.91 -28.12 17.87
CA VAL A 165 -2.25 -28.73 18.04
C VAL A 165 -3.00 -28.13 19.24
N SER A 166 -2.29 -27.48 20.17
CA SER A 166 -2.88 -26.74 21.30
C SER A 166 -2.81 -25.20 21.14
N SER A 167 -2.26 -24.69 20.03
CA SER A 167 -1.98 -23.26 19.82
C SER A 167 -3.14 -22.44 19.26
N LYS A 168 -4.37 -22.97 19.20
CA LYS A 168 -5.52 -22.07 19.25
C LYS A 168 -5.62 -21.51 20.68
N SER A 169 -4.82 -20.46 20.92
CA SER A 169 -5.15 -19.29 21.76
C SER A 169 -4.95 -19.31 23.28
N LEU A 170 -4.07 -20.12 23.88
CA LEU A 170 -3.85 -20.05 25.34
C LEU A 170 -2.38 -20.23 25.73
N ASN A 171 -1.74 -19.15 26.18
CA ASN A 171 -0.34 -19.08 26.64
C ASN A 171 -0.08 -19.89 27.93
N PHE A 172 -0.38 -21.19 27.94
CA PHE A 172 -0.14 -22.09 29.06
C PHE A 172 1.34 -22.44 29.18
N THR A 173 1.82 -22.56 30.41
CA THR A 173 3.13 -23.15 30.68
C THR A 173 3.07 -24.67 30.48
N PRO A 174 4.21 -25.36 30.27
CA PRO A 174 4.23 -26.83 30.12
C PRO A 174 3.54 -27.57 31.28
N MET A 175 3.71 -27.09 32.52
CA MET A 175 3.04 -27.64 33.70
C MET A 175 1.52 -27.40 33.68
N GLU A 176 1.08 -26.23 33.24
CA GLU A 176 -0.36 -25.92 33.08
C GLU A 176 -1.00 -26.78 31.99
N ILE A 177 -0.30 -27.08 30.90
CA ILE A 177 -0.77 -28.01 29.85
C ILE A 177 -0.99 -29.42 30.44
N GLN A 178 -0.03 -29.92 31.21
CA GLN A 178 -0.15 -31.23 31.87
C GLN A 178 -1.35 -31.27 32.82
N VAL A 179 -1.50 -30.26 33.68
CA VAL A 179 -2.64 -30.15 34.61
C VAL A 179 -3.95 -30.02 33.85
N ALA A 180 -4.03 -29.20 32.80
CA ALA A 180 -5.24 -29.05 31.98
C ALA A 180 -5.67 -30.37 31.32
N ASN A 181 -4.71 -31.14 30.78
CA ASN A 181 -4.97 -32.44 30.19
C ASN A 181 -5.55 -33.46 31.20
N LEU A 182 -5.01 -33.49 32.41
CA LEU A 182 -5.49 -34.39 33.46
C LEU A 182 -6.87 -33.96 34.00
N VAL A 183 -7.13 -32.64 34.10
CA VAL A 183 -8.47 -32.10 34.42
C VAL A 183 -9.48 -32.48 33.34
N ARG A 184 -9.10 -32.40 32.05
CA ARG A 184 -9.94 -32.81 30.93
C ARG A 184 -10.37 -34.28 31.04
N GLN A 185 -9.42 -35.14 31.40
CA GLN A 185 -9.65 -36.58 31.65
C GLN A 185 -10.57 -36.87 32.85
N GLY A 186 -10.98 -35.85 33.63
CA GLY A 186 -11.86 -36.01 34.77
C GLY A 186 -11.17 -36.36 36.08
N ARG A 187 -9.83 -36.27 36.14
CA ARG A 187 -9.08 -36.54 37.37
C ARG A 187 -9.30 -35.44 38.42
N THR A 188 -9.39 -35.86 39.67
CA THR A 188 -9.51 -34.98 40.83
C THR A 188 -8.16 -34.32 41.18
N ASN A 189 -8.19 -33.22 41.94
CA ASN A 189 -6.94 -32.55 42.38
C ASN A 189 -6.00 -33.49 43.14
N LYS A 190 -6.55 -34.42 43.93
CA LYS A 190 -5.77 -35.40 44.69
C LYS A 190 -5.08 -36.40 43.76
N GLU A 191 -5.78 -36.89 42.74
CA GLU A 191 -5.21 -37.80 41.75
C GLU A 191 -4.15 -37.12 40.88
N ILE A 192 -4.38 -35.86 40.48
CA ILE A 192 -3.41 -35.07 39.72
C ILE A 192 -2.16 -34.79 40.55
N ALA A 193 -2.33 -34.43 41.82
CA ALA A 193 -1.24 -34.19 42.76
C ALA A 193 -0.38 -35.46 42.93
N ASN A 194 -1.02 -36.60 43.15
CA ASN A 194 -0.34 -37.89 43.26
C ASN A 194 0.38 -38.29 41.96
N PHE A 195 -0.25 -38.05 40.81
CA PHE A 195 0.31 -38.38 39.50
C PHE A 195 1.54 -37.54 39.16
N LEU A 196 1.49 -36.23 39.45
CA LEU A 196 2.59 -35.30 39.17
C LEU A 196 3.60 -35.17 40.32
N ARG A 197 3.38 -35.87 41.44
CA ARG A 197 4.19 -35.77 42.68
C ARG A 197 4.28 -34.33 43.21
N LEU A 198 3.16 -33.60 43.16
CA LEU A 198 3.04 -32.23 43.63
C LEU A 198 2.03 -32.15 44.78
N SER A 199 2.05 -31.06 45.55
CA SER A 199 1.01 -30.84 46.56
C SER A 199 -0.34 -30.55 45.90
N VAL A 200 -1.43 -30.92 46.56
CA VAL A 200 -2.80 -30.56 46.13
C VAL A 200 -2.96 -29.04 45.99
N HIS A 201 -2.28 -28.27 46.85
CA HIS A 201 -2.26 -26.81 46.80
C HIS A 201 -1.60 -26.30 45.50
N THR A 202 -0.47 -26.89 45.10
CA THR A 202 0.20 -26.56 43.83
C THR A 202 -0.70 -26.81 42.62
N ILE A 203 -1.47 -27.91 42.63
CA ILE A 203 -2.45 -28.20 41.58
C ILE A 203 -3.58 -27.16 41.55
N LEU A 204 -4.06 -26.72 42.71
CA LEU A 204 -5.06 -25.64 42.79
C LEU A 204 -4.53 -24.34 42.18
N THR A 205 -3.27 -23.99 42.44
CA THR A 205 -2.61 -22.81 41.85
C THR A 205 -2.50 -22.93 40.34
N HIS A 206 -2.06 -24.08 39.81
CA HIS A 206 -2.03 -24.30 38.36
C HIS A 206 -3.44 -24.23 37.75
N ARG A 207 -4.47 -24.82 38.39
CA ARG A 207 -5.86 -24.72 37.93
C ARG A 207 -6.38 -23.29 37.96
N HIS A 208 -5.98 -22.48 38.94
CA HIS A 208 -6.30 -21.06 39.00
C HIS A 208 -5.66 -20.29 37.83
N ASN A 209 -4.38 -20.52 37.55
CA ASN A 209 -3.69 -19.88 36.44
C ASN A 209 -4.27 -20.28 35.08
N ILE A 210 -4.62 -21.55 34.91
CA ILE A 210 -5.33 -22.05 33.71
C ILE A 210 -6.67 -21.32 33.56
N ARG A 211 -7.45 -21.18 34.64
CA ARG A 211 -8.72 -20.43 34.61
C ARG A 211 -8.50 -18.96 34.24
N ASN A 212 -7.46 -18.31 34.76
CA ASN A 212 -7.15 -16.93 34.43
C ASN A 212 -6.80 -16.76 32.95
N LYS A 213 -5.94 -17.64 32.43
CA LYS A 213 -5.51 -17.64 31.04
C LYS A 213 -6.64 -17.99 30.06
N LEU A 214 -7.65 -18.73 30.51
CA LEU A 214 -8.90 -19.00 29.77
C LEU A 214 -9.95 -17.88 29.86
N GLY A 215 -9.67 -16.78 30.57
CA GLY A 215 -10.68 -15.72 30.80
C GLY A 215 -11.88 -16.19 31.63
N LEU A 216 -11.69 -17.22 32.47
CA LEU A 216 -12.70 -17.79 33.39
C LEU A 216 -12.58 -17.25 34.81
N LYS A 217 -11.75 -16.23 35.02
CA LYS A 217 -11.65 -15.54 36.31
C LYS A 217 -13.03 -14.99 36.68
N ASN A 218 -13.52 -15.33 37.87
CA ASN A 218 -14.82 -14.94 38.42
C ASN A 218 -16.07 -15.44 37.66
N LYS A 219 -15.93 -16.34 36.67
CA LYS A 219 -17.07 -16.96 35.98
C LYS A 219 -17.41 -18.32 36.60
N LYS A 220 -18.70 -18.61 36.83
CA LYS A 220 -19.21 -19.91 37.32
C LYS A 220 -19.20 -21.00 36.22
N ILE A 221 -18.14 -21.06 35.41
CA ILE A 221 -17.96 -22.03 34.32
C ILE A 221 -17.06 -23.16 34.81
N ASN A 222 -17.45 -24.41 34.52
CA ASN A 222 -16.66 -25.59 34.85
C ASN A 222 -15.41 -25.66 33.95
N LEU A 223 -14.23 -25.74 34.58
CA LEU A 223 -12.95 -25.76 33.87
C LEU A 223 -12.83 -26.98 32.93
N ARG A 224 -13.32 -28.16 33.34
CA ARG A 224 -13.25 -29.38 32.52
C ARG A 224 -14.11 -29.23 31.26
N SER A 225 -15.35 -28.74 31.41
CA SER A 225 -16.25 -28.54 30.26
C SER A 225 -15.66 -27.58 29.23
N GLN A 226 -15.07 -26.47 29.68
CA GLN A 226 -14.40 -25.51 28.79
C GLN A 226 -13.17 -26.11 28.10
N LEU A 227 -12.38 -26.92 28.79
CA LEU A 227 -11.20 -27.58 28.21
C LEU A 227 -11.58 -28.65 27.17
N ILE A 228 -12.76 -29.28 27.31
CA ILE A 228 -13.27 -30.23 26.32
C ILE A 228 -13.73 -29.49 25.04
N SER A 229 -14.47 -28.38 25.19
CA SER A 229 -14.98 -27.61 24.04
C SER A 229 -13.86 -26.98 23.20
N LEU A 230 -12.73 -26.64 23.81
CA LEU A 230 -11.56 -26.07 23.11
C LEU A 230 -10.83 -27.05 22.19
N THR A 231 -11.09 -28.35 22.32
CA THR A 231 -10.43 -29.39 21.51
C THR A 231 -11.31 -29.98 20.41
N GLN A 232 -12.52 -29.45 20.23
CA GLN A 232 -13.50 -29.91 19.23
C GLN A 232 -13.54 -29.03 17.95
N HIS A 233 -12.62 -28.06 17.81
CA HIS A 233 -12.53 -27.13 16.67
C HIS A 233 -11.08 -26.82 16.25
#